data_AF-A0A1V4PJ88-F1
#
_entry.id   AF-A0A1V4PJ88-F1
#
_cell.length_a   1.000
_cell.length_b   1.000
_cell.length_c   1.000
_cell.angle_alpha   90.00
_cell.angle_beta   90.00
_cell.angle_gamma   90.00
#
_symmetry.space_group_name_H-M   'P 1'
#
loop_
_entity.id
_entity.type
_entity.pdbx_description
1 polymer ?
#
loop_
_entity_poly.entity_id
_entity_poly.type
_entity_poly.pdbx_seq_one_letter_code
_entity_poly.pdbx_strand_id
1 'polypeptide(L)'
;MTGVDVNSGQPVFPAVPLLTDVKFPRCFINGPTDVLCLSYELSATAWVVDAQSGTVLYNGPTDLGALPGPLVVKQIANHAVASAARQGVYGIGHRAETTWFVPGDGTVVGTADVDTTLATQGSTDRSDWNTTVFDVRDGRVLKPEGQDGTKLETTVLYPGGFAAVAEVDDKLTGVQFFDETGKHLGGGIEGRPTTDQSGTIPIVAGSEVKQSAVFSPGGGLLLDMPSGNKYVVGDSILLNESNSDVFSMWRQYDLNTGMKGAACDFNMGNFLGSDGTVFVFEVTNRMAGLVAKARDRNTCETLWTLPAAVDSLAHVWRVNDTLVRLSDDGTELTSLVAPG
;
A
#
# COMPACT_ATOMS: atom_id res chain seq x y z
N MET A 1 -12.42 -20.29 -1.73
CA MET A 1 -12.36 -18.89 -1.22
C MET A 1 -13.40 -18.75 -0.13
N THR A 2 -13.08 -18.01 0.93
CA THR A 2 -14.02 -17.66 2.00
C THR A 2 -14.01 -16.15 2.21
N GLY A 3 -15.10 -15.58 2.70
CA GLY A 3 -15.17 -14.20 3.16
C GLY A 3 -15.37 -14.18 4.67
N VAL A 4 -14.67 -13.28 5.37
CA VAL A 4 -14.79 -13.11 6.82
C VAL A 4 -15.19 -11.67 7.09
N ASP A 5 -16.25 -11.47 7.87
CA ASP A 5 -16.58 -10.15 8.41
C ASP A 5 -15.58 -9.83 9.51
N VAL A 6 -14.77 -8.79 9.31
CA VAL A 6 -13.70 -8.43 10.25
C VAL A 6 -14.23 -7.95 11.60
N ASN A 7 -15.45 -7.41 11.67
CA ASN A 7 -16.01 -6.91 12.93
C ASN A 7 -16.53 -8.03 13.84
N SER A 8 -16.98 -9.15 13.26
CA SER A 8 -17.59 -10.27 13.98
C SER A 8 -16.75 -11.56 13.93
N GLY A 9 -15.78 -11.64 13.02
CA GLY A 9 -15.01 -12.84 12.73
C GLY A 9 -15.83 -13.97 12.07
N GLN A 10 -17.09 -13.73 11.70
CA GLN A 10 -17.96 -14.75 11.13
C GLN A 10 -17.82 -14.82 9.60
N PRO A 11 -18.04 -16.00 9.00
CA PRO A 11 -18.13 -16.11 7.54
C PRO A 11 -19.28 -15.25 7.00
N VAL A 12 -19.02 -14.46 5.96
CA VAL A 12 -20.08 -13.66 5.29
C VAL A 12 -20.90 -14.49 4.30
N PHE A 13 -20.34 -15.57 3.77
CA PHE A 13 -21.01 -16.50 2.86
C PHE A 13 -20.35 -17.90 2.91
N PRO A 14 -21.03 -18.96 2.43
CA PRO A 14 -20.44 -20.31 2.32
C PRO A 14 -19.22 -20.33 1.40
N ALA A 15 -18.22 -21.17 1.71
CA ALA A 15 -16.99 -21.24 0.94
C ALA A 15 -17.25 -21.46 -0.57
N VAL A 16 -16.67 -20.59 -1.40
CA VAL A 16 -16.77 -20.66 -2.85
C VAL A 16 -15.72 -21.64 -3.38
N PRO A 17 -16.11 -22.72 -4.07
CA PRO A 17 -15.16 -23.66 -4.65
C PRO A 17 -14.50 -23.04 -5.88
N LEU A 18 -13.19 -22.82 -5.80
CA LEU A 18 -12.36 -22.45 -6.95
C LEU A 18 -11.65 -23.73 -7.38
N LEU A 19 -12.18 -24.38 -8.41
CA LEU A 19 -11.67 -25.67 -8.88
C LEU A 19 -10.32 -25.45 -9.58
N THR A 20 -9.25 -25.94 -8.96
CA THR A 20 -7.91 -25.93 -9.55
C THR A 20 -7.25 -27.29 -9.32
N ASP A 21 -6.63 -27.85 -10.34
CA ASP A 21 -6.13 -29.23 -10.28
C ASP A 21 -4.73 -29.35 -9.63
N VAL A 22 -4.00 -28.23 -9.46
CA VAL A 22 -2.57 -28.29 -9.07
C VAL A 22 -2.11 -27.16 -8.13
N LYS A 23 -2.54 -25.91 -8.37
CA LYS A 23 -2.06 -24.73 -7.62
C LYS A 23 -3.21 -23.83 -7.23
N PHE A 24 -3.13 -23.30 -6.01
CA PHE A 24 -4.09 -22.33 -5.51
C PHE A 24 -4.18 -21.12 -6.47
N PRO A 25 -5.40 -20.65 -6.77
CA PRO A 25 -5.59 -19.48 -7.60
C PRO A 25 -5.07 -18.24 -6.87
N ARG A 26 -4.61 -17.26 -7.65
CA ARG A 26 -4.23 -15.95 -7.11
C ARG A 26 -5.43 -15.02 -7.19
N CYS A 27 -5.83 -14.44 -6.06
CA CYS A 27 -6.99 -13.56 -5.98
C CYS A 27 -6.58 -12.10 -5.76
N PHE A 28 -7.42 -11.19 -6.27
CA PHE A 28 -7.25 -9.74 -6.27
C PHE A 28 -8.60 -9.08 -5.96
N ILE A 29 -8.58 -8.00 -5.20
CA ILE A 29 -9.76 -7.17 -4.97
C ILE A 29 -9.91 -6.24 -6.18
N ASN A 30 -11.10 -6.19 -6.78
CA ASN A 30 -11.38 -5.38 -7.96
C ASN A 30 -12.59 -4.48 -7.76
N GLY A 31 -12.39 -3.38 -7.04
CA GLY A 31 -13.42 -2.45 -6.66
C GLY A 31 -14.15 -2.84 -5.38
N PRO A 32 -15.35 -2.28 -5.13
CA PRO A 32 -16.03 -2.41 -3.85
C PRO A 32 -16.63 -3.80 -3.59
N THR A 33 -16.91 -4.57 -4.65
CA THR A 33 -17.68 -5.81 -4.53
C THR A 33 -17.04 -7.01 -5.20
N ASP A 34 -16.11 -6.84 -6.13
CA ASP A 34 -15.67 -7.97 -6.95
C ASP A 34 -14.30 -8.47 -6.49
N VAL A 35 -14.14 -9.79 -6.46
CA VAL A 35 -12.84 -10.45 -6.27
C VAL A 35 -12.54 -11.25 -7.54
N LEU A 36 -11.44 -10.88 -8.19
CA LEU A 36 -10.89 -11.59 -9.34
C LEU A 36 -9.93 -12.67 -8.84
N CYS A 37 -10.22 -13.94 -9.10
CA CYS A 37 -9.28 -15.04 -8.91
C CYS A 37 -8.83 -15.59 -10.26
N LEU A 38 -7.53 -15.80 -10.42
CA LEU A 38 -6.92 -16.34 -11.63
C LEU A 38 -6.26 -17.68 -11.34
N SER A 39 -6.45 -18.65 -12.24
CA SER A 39 -5.68 -19.88 -12.21
C SER A 39 -4.19 -19.59 -12.42
N TYR A 40 -3.34 -20.45 -11.88
CA TYR A 40 -1.88 -20.30 -11.96
C TYR A 40 -1.30 -20.77 -13.32
N GLU A 41 -2.15 -21.14 -14.26
CA GLU A 41 -1.78 -21.80 -15.52
C GLU A 41 -1.56 -20.81 -16.65
N LEU A 42 -0.85 -21.24 -17.71
CA LEU A 42 -0.59 -20.42 -18.90
C LEU A 42 -1.87 -20.12 -19.69
N SER A 43 -2.86 -21.00 -19.64
CA SER A 43 -4.22 -20.73 -20.11
C SER A 43 -5.07 -20.38 -18.90
N ALA A 44 -5.12 -19.09 -18.59
CA ALA A 44 -5.75 -18.62 -17.37
C ALA A 44 -7.28 -18.78 -17.45
N THR A 45 -7.83 -19.43 -16.42
CA THR A 45 -9.25 -19.36 -16.10
C THR A 45 -9.43 -18.29 -15.03
N ALA A 46 -10.41 -17.43 -15.20
CA ALA A 46 -10.79 -16.43 -14.22
C ALA A 46 -12.09 -16.81 -13.53
N TRP A 47 -12.17 -16.51 -12.24
CA TRP A 47 -13.38 -16.42 -11.47
C TRP A 47 -13.56 -14.98 -11.02
N VAL A 48 -14.71 -14.38 -11.32
CA VAL A 48 -15.12 -13.12 -10.70
C VAL A 48 -16.19 -13.47 -9.68
N VAL A 49 -15.93 -13.17 -8.42
CA VAL A 49 -16.78 -13.52 -7.28
C VAL A 49 -17.28 -12.25 -6.63
N ASP A 50 -18.58 -12.16 -6.41
CA ASP A 50 -19.18 -11.12 -5.58
C ASP A 50 -18.79 -11.35 -4.11
N ALA A 51 -18.05 -10.40 -3.53
CA ALA A 51 -17.48 -10.46 -2.20
C ALA A 51 -18.50 -10.26 -1.07
N GLN A 52 -19.76 -9.96 -1.38
CA GLN A 52 -20.82 -9.83 -0.37
C GLN A 52 -21.59 -11.14 -0.20
N SER A 53 -21.85 -11.83 -1.32
CA SER A 53 -22.71 -13.01 -1.38
C SER A 53 -21.94 -14.32 -1.64
N GLY A 54 -20.70 -14.23 -2.12
CA GLY A 54 -19.93 -15.38 -2.61
C GLY A 54 -20.41 -15.88 -3.97
N THR A 55 -21.29 -15.15 -4.66
CA THR A 55 -21.81 -15.56 -5.97
C THR A 55 -20.72 -15.47 -7.03
N VAL A 56 -20.50 -16.55 -7.80
CA VAL A 56 -19.60 -16.53 -8.95
C VAL A 56 -20.31 -15.83 -10.11
N LEU A 57 -19.90 -14.60 -10.42
CA LEU A 57 -20.42 -13.76 -11.50
C LEU A 57 -19.88 -14.18 -12.87
N TYR A 58 -18.63 -14.64 -12.91
CA TYR A 58 -17.98 -15.14 -14.11
C TYR A 58 -17.07 -16.32 -13.78
N ASN A 59 -17.06 -17.31 -14.68
CA ASN A 59 -16.13 -18.43 -14.68
C ASN A 59 -15.83 -18.79 -16.14
N GLY A 60 -14.60 -18.55 -16.59
CA GLY A 60 -14.24 -18.80 -17.98
C GLY A 60 -12.82 -18.38 -18.34
N PRO A 61 -12.45 -18.52 -19.62
CA PRO A 61 -11.13 -18.14 -20.11
C PRO A 61 -10.89 -16.63 -20.01
N THR A 62 -9.62 -16.24 -19.87
CA THR A 62 -9.18 -14.83 -19.89
C THR A 62 -7.77 -14.71 -20.46
N ASP A 63 -7.43 -13.52 -20.97
CA ASP A 63 -6.06 -13.17 -21.37
C ASP A 63 -5.21 -12.65 -20.18
N LEU A 64 -5.83 -12.47 -19.00
CA LEU A 64 -5.18 -11.96 -17.79
C LEU A 64 -4.31 -13.03 -17.12
N GLY A 65 -3.11 -12.64 -16.68
CA GLY A 65 -2.16 -13.51 -16.00
C GLY A 65 -1.88 -13.09 -14.55
N ALA A 66 -1.82 -14.07 -13.65
CA ALA A 66 -1.33 -13.88 -12.28
C ALA A 66 0.21 -13.80 -12.17
N LEU A 67 0.90 -14.18 -13.24
CA LEU A 67 2.36 -14.29 -13.36
C LEU A 67 2.88 -13.33 -14.44
N PRO A 68 4.20 -13.04 -14.48
CA PRO A 68 4.80 -12.26 -15.55
C PRO A 68 4.43 -12.80 -16.93
N GLY A 69 3.92 -11.93 -17.80
CA GLY A 69 3.37 -12.27 -19.11
C GLY A 69 2.88 -11.02 -19.84
N PRO A 70 2.12 -11.17 -20.94
CA PRO A 70 1.63 -10.04 -21.74
C PRO A 70 0.71 -9.07 -20.98
N LEU A 71 -0.20 -9.61 -20.16
CA LEU A 71 -1.16 -8.85 -19.33
C LEU A 71 -1.09 -9.36 -17.90
N VAL A 72 -0.23 -8.76 -17.07
CA VAL A 72 -0.07 -9.16 -15.67
C VAL A 72 -1.00 -8.37 -14.76
N VAL A 73 -1.77 -9.06 -13.92
CA VAL A 73 -2.63 -8.40 -12.94
C VAL A 73 -1.82 -7.87 -11.75
N LYS A 74 -2.10 -6.64 -11.36
CA LYS A 74 -1.52 -5.92 -10.23
C LYS A 74 -2.63 -5.40 -9.32
N GLN A 75 -2.42 -5.51 -8.01
CA GLN A 75 -3.30 -4.91 -7.00
C GLN A 75 -2.84 -3.47 -6.75
N ILE A 76 -3.75 -2.52 -6.83
CA ILE A 76 -3.56 -1.12 -6.44
C ILE A 76 -4.70 -0.73 -5.52
N ALA A 77 -4.41 -0.46 -4.25
CA ALA A 77 -5.41 -0.37 -3.19
C ALA A 77 -6.47 -1.50 -3.32
N ASN A 78 -7.75 -1.15 -3.39
CA ASN A 78 -8.85 -2.07 -3.58
C ASN A 78 -9.22 -2.35 -5.06
N HIS A 79 -8.35 -2.07 -6.03
CA HIS A 79 -8.62 -2.34 -7.45
C HIS A 79 -7.55 -3.22 -8.09
N ALA A 80 -7.98 -4.03 -9.07
CA ALA A 80 -7.09 -4.83 -9.88
C ALA A 80 -6.94 -4.18 -11.26
N VAL A 81 -5.71 -4.03 -11.72
CA VAL A 81 -5.39 -3.50 -13.06
C VAL A 81 -4.54 -4.50 -13.83
N ALA A 82 -4.67 -4.51 -15.15
CA ALA A 82 -3.86 -5.32 -16.03
C ALA A 82 -2.72 -4.48 -16.62
N SER A 83 -1.49 -4.85 -16.35
CA SER A 83 -0.29 -4.17 -16.84
C SER A 83 0.25 -4.87 -18.09
N ALA A 84 0.47 -4.09 -19.15
CA ALA A 84 1.09 -4.51 -20.40
C ALA A 84 2.40 -3.76 -20.62
N ALA A 85 3.52 -4.50 -20.59
CA ALA A 85 4.85 -3.91 -20.70
C ALA A 85 5.01 -3.12 -22.01
N ARG A 86 5.45 -1.85 -21.88
CA ARG A 86 5.65 -0.87 -22.96
C ARG A 86 4.38 -0.50 -23.74
N GLN A 87 3.21 -0.78 -23.19
CA GLN A 87 1.93 -0.39 -23.79
C GLN A 87 1.14 0.47 -22.82
N GLY A 88 1.00 0.03 -21.57
CA GLY A 88 0.34 0.78 -20.53
C GLY A 88 -0.43 -0.10 -19.56
N VAL A 89 -1.53 0.44 -19.04
CA VAL A 89 -2.35 -0.17 -18.00
C VAL A 89 -3.81 -0.19 -18.43
N TYR A 90 -4.51 -1.29 -18.15
CA TYR A 90 -5.92 -1.47 -18.42
C TYR A 90 -6.71 -1.70 -17.14
N GLY A 91 -7.96 -1.26 -17.11
CA GLY A 91 -8.94 -1.68 -16.12
C GLY A 91 -9.40 -3.11 -16.37
N ILE A 92 -9.95 -3.76 -15.34
CA ILE A 92 -10.47 -5.13 -15.39
C ILE A 92 -11.98 -5.11 -15.15
N GLY A 93 -12.75 -5.68 -16.07
CA GLY A 93 -14.20 -5.80 -16.01
C GLY A 93 -14.72 -7.01 -15.25
N HIS A 94 -16.05 -7.09 -15.15
CA HIS A 94 -16.79 -8.12 -14.40
C HIS A 94 -16.75 -9.52 -15.03
N ARG A 95 -16.19 -9.67 -16.24
CA ARG A 95 -15.91 -10.95 -16.91
C ARG A 95 -14.42 -11.19 -17.12
N ALA A 96 -13.57 -10.54 -16.31
CA ALA A 96 -12.12 -10.62 -16.42
C ALA A 96 -11.58 -10.22 -17.81
N GLU A 97 -12.25 -9.25 -18.45
CA GLU A 97 -11.85 -8.59 -19.69
C GLU A 97 -11.16 -7.25 -19.42
N THR A 98 -10.33 -6.76 -20.35
CA THR A 98 -9.79 -5.40 -20.27
C THR A 98 -10.86 -4.37 -20.61
N THR A 99 -10.82 -3.20 -19.96
CA THR A 99 -11.82 -2.13 -20.13
C THR A 99 -11.19 -0.81 -20.57
N TRP A 100 -11.04 0.16 -19.66
CA TRP A 100 -10.34 1.42 -19.95
C TRP A 100 -8.83 1.16 -20.15
N PHE A 101 -8.14 2.10 -20.80
CA PHE A 101 -6.71 2.00 -21.10
C PHE A 101 -6.00 3.33 -20.88
N VAL A 102 -4.87 3.29 -20.18
CA VAL A 102 -3.95 4.42 -19.99
C VAL A 102 -2.60 4.06 -20.61
N PRO A 103 -2.15 4.78 -21.64
CA PRO A 103 -0.88 4.49 -22.31
C PRO A 103 0.31 4.84 -21.42
N GLY A 104 1.38 4.05 -21.54
CA GLY A 104 2.64 4.26 -20.83
C GLY A 104 3.53 3.02 -20.88
N ASP A 105 4.55 2.96 -20.03
CA ASP A 105 5.47 1.84 -20.00
C ASP A 105 4.88 0.56 -19.36
N GLY A 106 3.71 0.67 -18.73
CA GLY A 106 3.05 -0.41 -18.01
C GLY A 106 3.67 -0.72 -16.64
N THR A 107 4.70 0.02 -16.21
CA THR A 107 5.28 -0.09 -14.86
C THR A 107 4.37 0.66 -13.90
N VAL A 108 3.26 0.03 -13.53
CA VAL A 108 2.32 0.63 -12.58
C VAL A 108 2.93 0.66 -11.18
N VAL A 109 3.05 1.86 -10.64
CA VAL A 109 3.37 2.11 -9.24
C VAL A 109 2.11 2.61 -8.56
N GLY A 110 1.67 1.82 -7.60
CA GLY A 110 0.65 2.17 -6.64
C GLY A 110 0.86 1.29 -5.43
N THR A 111 0.17 1.62 -4.36
CA THR A 111 0.37 0.96 -3.06
C THR A 111 -0.92 0.27 -2.68
N ALA A 112 -0.83 -1.01 -2.33
CA ALA A 112 -1.97 -1.79 -1.88
C ALA A 112 -2.43 -1.38 -0.47
N ASP A 113 -1.50 -0.84 0.32
CA ASP A 113 -1.68 -0.56 1.75
C ASP A 113 -2.00 0.91 2.05
N VAL A 114 -2.04 1.76 1.02
CA VAL A 114 -2.39 3.17 1.15
C VAL A 114 -3.77 3.37 0.54
N ASP A 115 -4.62 4.07 1.27
CA ASP A 115 -5.97 4.42 0.85
C ASP A 115 -5.91 5.51 -0.23
N THR A 116 -5.68 5.09 -1.47
CA THR A 116 -5.69 5.95 -2.65
C THR A 116 -6.17 5.17 -3.87
N THR A 117 -6.95 5.82 -4.73
CA THR A 117 -7.32 5.28 -6.05
C THR A 117 -6.37 5.76 -7.15
N LEU A 118 -5.29 6.45 -6.79
CA LEU A 118 -4.32 6.92 -7.75
C LEU A 118 -3.27 5.84 -8.03
N ALA A 119 -2.80 5.82 -9.26
CA ALA A 119 -1.64 5.08 -9.69
C ALA A 119 -0.77 5.95 -10.59
N THR A 120 0.50 5.58 -10.70
CA THR A 120 1.42 6.17 -11.66
C THR A 120 1.98 5.12 -12.61
N GLN A 121 2.41 5.56 -13.78
CA GLN A 121 3.24 4.77 -14.69
C GLN A 121 4.23 5.67 -15.42
N GLY A 122 5.33 5.10 -15.88
CA GLY A 122 6.38 5.84 -16.60
C GLY A 122 6.04 6.06 -18.07
N SER A 123 6.81 6.94 -18.71
CA SER A 123 6.82 7.12 -20.15
C SER A 123 7.37 5.89 -20.88
N THR A 124 6.85 5.63 -22.08
CA THR A 124 7.40 4.57 -22.95
C THR A 124 8.81 4.89 -23.46
N ASP A 125 9.15 6.18 -23.53
CA ASP A 125 10.50 6.64 -23.79
C ASP A 125 11.32 6.59 -22.49
N ARG A 126 12.34 5.73 -22.43
CA ARG A 126 13.18 5.59 -21.24
C ARG A 126 14.08 6.80 -20.97
N SER A 127 14.24 7.70 -21.94
CA SER A 127 14.93 8.97 -21.73
C SER A 127 14.00 10.04 -21.14
N ASP A 128 12.70 9.75 -21.12
CA ASP A 128 11.66 10.60 -20.55
C ASP A 128 11.30 10.11 -19.13
N TRP A 129 11.64 10.92 -18.12
CA TRP A 129 11.39 10.63 -16.71
C TRP A 129 9.97 10.98 -16.27
N ASN A 130 9.12 11.35 -17.23
CA ASN A 130 7.73 11.67 -16.98
C ASN A 130 6.95 10.48 -16.47
N THR A 131 6.06 10.80 -15.55
CA THR A 131 5.11 9.91 -14.94
C THR A 131 3.71 10.41 -15.23
N THR A 132 2.83 9.49 -15.61
CA THR A 132 1.40 9.76 -15.75
C THR A 132 0.72 9.35 -14.47
N VAL A 133 -0.04 10.27 -13.85
CA VAL A 133 -0.91 9.96 -12.71
C VAL A 133 -2.33 9.72 -13.23
N PHE A 134 -2.96 8.63 -12.80
CA PHE A 134 -4.31 8.28 -13.24
C PHE A 134 -5.11 7.61 -12.13
N ASP A 135 -6.43 7.68 -12.26
CA ASP A 135 -7.37 7.05 -11.35
C ASP A 135 -7.65 5.60 -11.80
N VAL A 136 -7.46 4.63 -10.92
CA VAL A 136 -7.66 3.20 -11.24
C VAL A 136 -9.13 2.80 -11.34
N ARG A 137 -10.07 3.68 -10.96
CA ARG A 137 -11.51 3.38 -11.08
C ARG A 137 -11.95 3.41 -12.54
N ASP A 138 -11.49 4.40 -13.29
CA ASP A 138 -11.99 4.70 -14.63
C ASP A 138 -10.89 4.99 -15.67
N GLY A 139 -9.62 4.94 -15.29
CA GLY A 139 -8.48 5.24 -16.16
C GLY A 139 -8.33 6.73 -16.49
N ARG A 140 -9.01 7.62 -15.77
CA ARG A 140 -8.89 9.06 -16.00
C ARG A 140 -7.50 9.53 -15.62
N VAL A 141 -6.76 10.05 -16.61
CA VAL A 141 -5.48 10.71 -16.40
C VAL A 141 -5.70 12.06 -15.73
N LEU A 142 -4.99 12.30 -14.63
CA LEU A 142 -5.00 13.58 -13.92
C LEU A 142 -4.09 14.55 -14.65
N LYS A 143 -4.62 15.75 -14.94
CA LYS A 143 -3.85 16.86 -15.49
C LYS A 143 -3.71 17.92 -14.39
N PRO A 144 -2.48 18.31 -14.02
CA PRO A 144 -2.25 19.41 -13.09
C PRO A 144 -3.05 20.66 -13.49
N GLU A 145 -3.87 21.18 -12.58
CA GLU A 145 -4.72 22.34 -12.85
C GLU A 145 -3.89 23.60 -13.16
N GLY A 146 -4.27 24.33 -14.21
CA GLY A 146 -3.63 25.60 -14.60
C GLY A 146 -2.22 25.44 -15.19
N GLN A 147 -1.84 24.21 -15.54
CA GLN A 147 -0.49 23.80 -15.91
C GLN A 147 -0.52 22.92 -17.18
N ASP A 148 -1.17 23.42 -18.23
CA ASP A 148 -1.18 22.76 -19.53
C ASP A 148 0.25 22.64 -20.08
N GLY A 149 0.65 21.42 -20.43
CA GLY A 149 2.01 21.11 -20.89
C GLY A 149 3.00 20.80 -19.75
N THR A 150 2.56 20.83 -18.49
CA THR A 150 3.40 20.40 -17.37
C THR A 150 3.65 18.91 -17.42
N LYS A 151 4.91 18.57 -17.24
CA LYS A 151 5.40 17.21 -17.08
C LYS A 151 5.66 16.94 -15.61
N LEU A 152 5.30 15.74 -15.17
CA LEU A 152 5.49 15.30 -13.79
C LEU A 152 6.61 14.27 -13.73
N GLU A 153 7.69 14.58 -13.03
CA GLU A 153 8.79 13.68 -12.77
C GLU A 153 8.78 13.19 -11.32
N THR A 154 9.29 11.98 -11.09
CA THR A 154 9.48 11.42 -9.74
C THR A 154 8.23 11.56 -8.86
N THR A 155 7.09 11.06 -9.33
CA THR A 155 5.84 11.18 -8.56
C THR A 155 5.78 10.18 -7.41
N VAL A 156 5.30 10.63 -6.26
CA VAL A 156 4.96 9.81 -5.09
C VAL A 156 3.51 10.02 -4.68
N LEU A 157 2.85 8.93 -4.33
CA LEU A 157 1.44 8.91 -3.94
C LEU A 157 1.32 8.80 -2.42
N TYR A 158 0.30 9.42 -1.86
CA TYR A 158 -0.05 9.33 -0.43
C TYR A 158 -1.57 9.54 -0.27
N PRO A 159 -2.18 9.20 0.88
CA PRO A 159 -3.61 9.45 1.11
C PRO A 159 -3.97 10.92 0.87
N GLY A 160 -4.98 11.17 0.04
CA GLY A 160 -5.45 12.52 -0.27
C GLY A 160 -4.71 13.24 -1.41
N GLY A 161 -3.71 12.64 -2.05
CA GLY A 161 -3.08 13.26 -3.22
C GLY A 161 -1.75 12.67 -3.67
N PHE A 162 -0.91 13.52 -4.27
CA PHE A 162 0.42 13.14 -4.73
C PHE A 162 1.36 14.35 -4.77
N ALA A 163 2.65 14.08 -4.72
CA ALA A 163 3.70 15.07 -4.91
C ALA A 163 4.62 14.63 -6.06
N ALA A 164 5.05 15.59 -6.86
CA ALA A 164 5.90 15.35 -8.01
C ALA A 164 6.85 16.52 -8.21
N VAL A 165 7.98 16.26 -8.86
CA VAL A 165 8.78 17.34 -9.43
C VAL A 165 8.08 17.78 -10.71
N ALA A 166 7.66 19.04 -10.79
CA ALA A 166 6.99 19.55 -11.99
C ALA A 166 7.96 20.28 -12.90
N GLU A 167 7.91 19.97 -14.20
CA GLU A 167 8.60 20.71 -15.25
C GLU A 167 7.59 21.56 -16.03
N VAL A 168 7.85 22.87 -16.10
CA VAL A 168 7.05 23.86 -16.81
C VAL A 168 7.97 24.61 -17.76
N ASP A 169 7.61 24.70 -19.05
CA ASP A 169 8.43 25.35 -20.09
C ASP A 169 9.90 24.85 -20.08
N ASP A 170 10.09 23.53 -20.00
CA ASP A 170 11.40 22.85 -19.92
C ASP A 170 12.27 23.27 -18.72
N LYS A 171 11.65 23.76 -17.63
CA LYS A 171 12.31 24.11 -16.37
C LYS A 171 11.70 23.39 -15.19
N LEU A 172 12.54 22.72 -14.41
CA LEU A 172 12.15 22.15 -13.13
C LEU A 172 11.76 23.26 -12.16
N THR A 173 10.57 23.14 -11.59
CA THR A 173 10.01 24.09 -10.63
C THR A 173 10.14 23.63 -9.18
N GLY A 174 10.79 22.48 -8.94
CA GLY A 174 10.86 21.82 -7.65
C GLY A 174 9.65 20.92 -7.38
N VAL A 175 9.53 20.46 -6.14
CA VAL A 175 8.42 19.61 -5.70
C VAL A 175 7.14 20.43 -5.58
N GLN A 176 6.09 19.93 -6.21
CA GLN A 176 4.73 20.44 -6.16
C GLN A 176 3.80 19.39 -5.53
N PHE A 177 2.76 19.86 -4.85
CA PHE A 177 1.75 19.04 -4.18
C PHE A 177 0.40 19.20 -4.86
N PHE A 178 -0.30 18.08 -5.03
CA PHE A 178 -1.59 18.02 -5.68
C PHE A 178 -2.56 17.16 -4.86
N ASP A 179 -3.85 17.48 -4.92
CA ASP A 179 -4.88 16.61 -4.37
C ASP A 179 -5.26 15.47 -5.34
N GLU A 180 -6.22 14.62 -4.93
CA GLU A 180 -6.69 13.48 -5.72
C GLU A 180 -7.41 13.85 -7.04
N THR A 181 -7.72 15.13 -7.24
CA THR A 181 -8.31 15.63 -8.47
C THR A 181 -7.27 16.19 -9.43
N GLY A 182 -6.03 16.40 -8.96
CA GLY A 182 -4.96 17.06 -9.70
C GLY A 182 -4.90 18.57 -9.47
N LYS A 183 -5.66 19.09 -8.50
CA LYS A 183 -5.61 20.50 -8.12
C LYS A 183 -4.32 20.78 -7.36
N HIS A 184 -3.64 21.84 -7.74
CA HIS A 184 -2.41 22.29 -7.11
C HIS A 184 -2.68 22.86 -5.70
N LEU A 185 -1.95 22.36 -4.70
CA LEU A 185 -2.08 22.75 -3.30
C LEU A 185 -0.97 23.69 -2.81
N GLY A 186 0.17 23.70 -3.51
CA GLY A 186 1.36 24.47 -3.18
C GLY A 186 2.63 23.72 -3.60
N GLY A 187 3.79 24.34 -3.41
CA GLY A 187 5.07 23.74 -3.78
C GLY A 187 6.14 24.75 -4.11
N GLY A 188 7.03 24.37 -5.02
CA GLY A 188 8.25 25.12 -5.34
C GLY A 188 9.43 24.75 -4.43
N ILE A 189 9.38 23.56 -3.84
CA ILE A 189 10.35 23.14 -2.81
C ILE A 189 11.51 22.42 -3.48
N GLU A 190 12.73 22.86 -3.20
CA GLU A 190 13.92 22.18 -3.70
C GLU A 190 14.09 20.81 -3.02
N GLY A 191 14.25 19.76 -3.81
CA GLY A 191 14.49 18.41 -3.31
C GLY A 191 13.80 17.36 -4.15
N ARG A 192 13.67 16.17 -3.56
CA ARG A 192 13.01 15.02 -4.17
C ARG A 192 11.81 14.59 -3.32
N PRO A 193 10.63 14.38 -3.92
CA PRO A 193 9.50 13.87 -3.16
C PRO A 193 9.73 12.39 -2.82
N THR A 194 9.33 12.03 -1.62
CA THR A 194 9.31 10.67 -1.07
C THR A 194 8.18 10.59 -0.06
N THR A 195 7.93 9.40 0.47
CA THR A 195 7.07 9.20 1.64
C THR A 195 7.88 8.61 2.78
N ASP A 196 7.25 8.47 3.94
CA ASP A 196 7.70 7.52 4.95
C ASP A 196 7.51 6.06 4.46
N GLN A 197 8.00 5.09 5.23
CA GLN A 197 7.94 3.68 4.88
C GLN A 197 6.50 3.13 4.79
N SER A 198 5.53 3.75 5.45
CA SER A 198 4.12 3.37 5.31
C SER A 198 3.43 4.00 4.09
N GLY A 199 4.06 4.99 3.42
CA GLY A 199 3.47 5.68 2.28
C GLY A 199 2.39 6.69 2.64
N THR A 200 2.30 7.12 3.91
CA THR A 200 1.15 7.88 4.41
C THR A 200 1.38 9.39 4.47
N ILE A 201 2.63 9.83 4.60
CA ILE A 201 2.94 11.26 4.69
C ILE A 201 3.92 11.69 3.59
N PRO A 202 3.70 12.83 2.91
CA PRO A 202 4.66 13.35 1.97
C PRO A 202 5.88 13.94 2.67
N ILE A 203 7.04 13.69 2.09
CA ILE A 203 8.34 14.15 2.56
C ILE A 203 9.12 14.69 1.36
N VAL A 204 9.78 15.82 1.53
CA VAL A 204 10.77 16.32 0.58
C VAL A 204 12.16 16.05 1.15
N ALA A 205 12.89 15.14 0.52
CA ALA A 205 14.29 14.93 0.82
C ALA A 205 15.10 16.09 0.22
N GLY A 206 15.82 16.84 1.07
CA GLY A 206 16.62 17.98 0.64
C GLY A 206 17.79 17.56 -0.25
N SER A 207 18.30 18.51 -1.04
CA SER A 207 19.49 18.35 -1.87
C SER A 207 20.76 18.10 -1.02
N GLU A 208 20.82 18.67 0.19
CA GLU A 208 21.77 18.26 1.21
C GLU A 208 21.22 17.03 1.97
N VAL A 209 21.87 15.87 1.76
CA VAL A 209 21.47 14.52 2.21
C VAL A 209 21.18 14.38 3.72
N LYS A 210 21.41 15.43 4.53
CA LYS A 210 21.25 15.40 5.99
C LYS A 210 19.88 15.88 6.49
N GLN A 211 19.08 16.56 5.67
CA GLN A 211 17.79 17.10 6.10
C GLN A 211 16.64 16.73 5.15
N SER A 212 15.46 16.56 5.74
CA SER A 212 14.21 16.32 5.03
C SER A 212 13.08 17.09 5.71
N ALA A 213 12.18 17.61 4.91
CA ALA A 213 11.00 18.32 5.38
C ALA A 213 9.77 17.41 5.23
N VAL A 214 8.95 17.33 6.27
CA VAL A 214 7.72 16.53 6.33
C VAL A 214 6.53 17.46 6.15
N PHE A 215 5.60 17.09 5.28
CA PHE A 215 4.46 17.92 4.92
C PHE A 215 3.15 17.21 5.25
N SER A 216 2.11 17.98 5.52
CA SER A 216 0.76 17.44 5.54
C SER A 216 0.33 17.06 4.11
N PRO A 217 -0.68 16.19 3.95
CA PRO A 217 -1.26 15.92 2.63
C PRO A 217 -1.72 17.19 1.89
N GLY A 218 -2.05 18.25 2.64
CA GLY A 218 -2.40 19.57 2.11
C GLY A 218 -1.22 20.43 1.65
N GLY A 219 0.02 19.93 1.70
CA GLY A 219 1.23 20.67 1.32
C GLY A 219 1.77 21.65 2.37
N GLY A 220 1.22 21.63 3.60
CA GLY A 220 1.72 22.47 4.70
C GLY A 220 2.93 21.84 5.39
N LEU A 221 3.99 22.61 5.63
CA LEU A 221 5.16 22.13 6.37
C LEU A 221 4.75 21.74 7.81
N LEU A 222 5.10 20.53 8.22
CA LEU A 222 4.88 20.03 9.58
C LEU A 222 6.19 20.06 10.38
N LEU A 223 7.25 19.46 9.84
CA LEU A 223 8.52 19.30 10.55
C LEU A 223 9.71 19.40 9.60
N ASP A 224 10.80 19.98 10.08
CA ASP A 224 12.14 19.78 9.54
C ASP A 224 12.88 18.78 10.42
N MET A 225 13.42 17.72 9.83
CA MET A 225 14.06 16.65 10.57
C MET A 225 15.23 16.02 9.81
N PRO A 226 16.13 15.30 10.49
CA PRO A 226 17.21 14.59 9.83
C PRO A 226 16.68 13.62 8.76
N SER A 227 17.45 13.48 7.68
CA SER A 227 17.23 12.41 6.70
C SER A 227 17.40 11.04 7.34
N GLY A 228 16.82 10.01 6.71
CA GLY A 228 16.83 8.64 7.19
C GLY A 228 15.47 7.98 7.06
N ASN A 229 15.43 6.69 7.37
CA ASN A 229 14.21 5.88 7.34
C ASN A 229 13.22 6.41 8.37
N LYS A 230 12.00 6.67 7.90
CA LYS A 230 10.91 7.22 8.71
C LYS A 230 9.70 6.31 8.62
N TYR A 231 8.93 6.27 9.69
CA TYR A 231 7.67 5.55 9.76
C TYR A 231 6.66 6.39 10.52
N VAL A 232 5.48 6.63 9.95
CA VAL A 232 4.41 7.38 10.63
C VAL A 232 3.44 6.43 11.32
N VAL A 233 3.11 6.72 12.57
CA VAL A 233 2.05 6.05 13.32
C VAL A 233 1.22 7.10 14.04
N GLY A 234 -0.02 7.29 13.60
CA GLY A 234 -0.95 8.25 14.18
C GLY A 234 -0.41 9.68 14.15
N ASP A 235 -0.25 10.27 15.33
CA ASP A 235 0.21 11.65 15.53
C ASP A 235 1.73 11.80 15.55
N SER A 236 2.47 10.75 15.21
CA SER A 236 3.92 10.72 15.42
C SER A 236 4.69 10.11 14.27
N ILE A 237 5.91 10.61 14.09
CA ILE A 237 6.87 10.11 13.13
C ILE A 237 8.07 9.52 13.86
N LEU A 238 8.44 8.31 13.49
CA LEU A 238 9.58 7.59 14.01
C LEU A 238 10.74 7.71 13.03
N LEU A 239 11.92 8.09 13.52
CA LEU A 239 13.16 8.14 12.76
C LEU A 239 14.10 7.03 13.22
N ASN A 240 14.59 6.19 12.30
CA ASN A 240 15.62 5.20 12.63
C ASN A 240 16.98 5.89 12.75
N GLU A 241 17.38 6.25 13.97
CA GLU A 241 18.64 6.95 14.26
C GLU A 241 19.88 6.06 14.02
N SER A 242 19.70 4.73 14.02
CA SER A 242 20.80 3.79 13.81
C SER A 242 21.18 3.57 12.35
N ASN A 243 20.28 3.93 11.41
CA ASN A 243 20.34 3.53 9.99
C ASN A 243 20.62 2.03 9.78
N SER A 244 20.22 1.18 10.73
CA SER A 244 20.32 -0.27 10.67
C SER A 244 18.94 -0.89 10.73
N ASP A 245 18.64 -1.82 9.84
CA ASP A 245 17.39 -2.59 9.88
C ASP A 245 17.47 -3.77 10.86
N VAL A 246 18.69 -4.22 11.19
CA VAL A 246 18.93 -5.35 12.11
C VAL A 246 19.00 -4.90 13.57
N PHE A 247 19.53 -3.70 13.80
CA PHE A 247 19.69 -3.09 15.13
C PHE A 247 19.05 -1.71 15.16
N SER A 248 17.80 -1.64 14.68
CA SER A 248 17.09 -0.38 14.53
C SER A 248 16.86 0.31 15.87
N MET A 249 17.00 1.63 15.89
CA MET A 249 16.70 2.46 17.05
C MET A 249 15.80 3.61 16.58
N TRP A 250 14.51 3.48 16.86
CA TRP A 250 13.48 4.38 16.37
C TRP A 250 13.15 5.44 17.40
N ARG A 251 13.59 6.67 17.13
CA ARG A 251 13.24 7.86 17.92
C ARG A 251 11.91 8.42 17.47
N GLN A 252 11.00 8.62 18.41
CA GLN A 252 9.70 9.23 18.15
C GLN A 252 9.77 10.77 18.16
N TYR A 253 8.98 11.39 17.29
CA TYR A 253 8.73 12.82 17.22
C TYR A 253 7.22 13.04 17.08
N ASP A 254 6.66 13.92 17.90
CA ASP A 254 5.28 14.38 17.72
C ASP A 254 5.17 15.22 16.44
N LEU A 255 4.23 14.88 15.55
CA LEU A 255 4.10 15.53 14.23
C LEU A 255 3.64 17.00 14.31
N ASN A 256 2.96 17.38 15.39
CA ASN A 256 2.38 18.71 15.53
C ASN A 256 3.35 19.70 16.17
N THR A 257 4.21 19.22 17.07
CA THR A 257 5.08 20.03 17.92
C THR A 257 6.56 19.81 17.66
N GLY A 258 6.92 18.69 17.02
CA GLY A 258 8.30 18.26 16.82
C GLY A 258 9.01 17.78 18.09
N MET A 259 8.27 17.64 19.20
CA MET A 259 8.85 17.19 20.47
C MET A 259 9.39 15.77 20.36
N LYS A 260 10.62 15.58 20.86
CA LYS A 260 11.30 14.27 20.89
C LYS A 260 10.75 13.40 22.01
N GLY A 261 10.40 12.16 21.66
CA GLY A 261 10.01 11.10 22.58
C GLY A 261 11.12 10.09 22.85
N ALA A 262 10.71 8.92 23.35
CA ALA A 262 11.60 7.79 23.58
C ALA A 262 12.20 7.25 22.27
N ALA A 263 13.36 6.61 22.38
CA ALA A 263 13.91 5.77 21.33
C ALA A 263 13.83 4.31 21.75
N CYS A 264 13.28 3.48 20.86
CA CYS A 264 13.05 2.07 21.11
C CYS A 264 13.58 1.23 19.96
N ASP A 265 13.93 -0.02 20.25
CA ASP A 265 14.35 -1.03 19.28
C ASP A 265 13.15 -1.72 18.59
N PHE A 266 12.20 -0.92 18.11
CA PHE A 266 11.02 -1.44 17.41
C PHE A 266 11.40 -2.04 16.05
N ASN A 267 10.83 -3.20 15.72
CA ASN A 267 10.94 -3.74 14.36
C ASN A 267 9.78 -3.19 13.52
N MET A 268 9.92 -1.96 13.01
CA MET A 268 8.87 -1.32 12.21
C MET A 268 8.56 -2.06 10.90
N GLY A 269 9.47 -2.92 10.42
CA GLY A 269 9.21 -3.80 9.27
C GLY A 269 8.12 -4.86 9.53
N ASN A 270 7.83 -5.15 10.81
CA ASN A 270 6.78 -6.07 11.23
C ASN A 270 5.65 -5.35 11.97
N PHE A 271 5.52 -4.03 11.83
CA PHE A 271 4.47 -3.27 12.51
C PHE A 271 3.08 -3.70 12.01
N LEU A 272 2.22 -4.11 12.94
CA LEU A 272 0.85 -4.52 12.64
C LEU A 272 -0.14 -3.39 12.90
N GLY A 273 0.05 -2.56 13.92
CA GLY A 273 -0.89 -1.50 14.25
C GLY A 273 -0.69 -0.91 15.63
N SER A 274 -1.52 0.09 15.96
CA SER A 274 -1.48 0.77 17.24
C SER A 274 -2.87 1.28 17.65
N ASP A 275 -3.11 1.34 18.97
CA ASP A 275 -4.23 2.04 19.59
C ASP A 275 -3.87 3.48 20.04
N GLY A 276 -2.68 3.96 19.68
CA GLY A 276 -2.10 5.25 20.07
C GLY A 276 -1.12 5.17 21.24
N THR A 277 -1.23 4.16 22.10
CA THR A 277 -0.34 3.97 23.29
C THR A 277 0.46 2.67 23.25
N VAL A 278 -0.02 1.69 22.50
CA VAL A 278 0.59 0.37 22.33
C VAL A 278 0.89 0.13 20.86
N PHE A 279 2.05 -0.43 20.56
CA PHE A 279 2.42 -0.92 19.24
C PHE A 279 2.38 -2.44 19.20
N VAL A 280 1.72 -2.99 18.19
CA VAL A 280 1.66 -4.43 17.95
C VAL A 280 2.56 -4.78 16.78
N PHE A 281 3.37 -5.83 16.94
CA PHE A 281 4.30 -6.31 15.93
C PHE A 281 4.11 -7.79 15.66
N GLU A 282 4.23 -8.17 14.39
CA GLU A 282 4.28 -9.56 13.98
C GLU A 282 5.62 -10.20 14.39
N VAL A 283 5.57 -11.48 14.75
CA VAL A 283 6.75 -12.31 14.92
C VAL A 283 6.76 -13.39 13.84
N THR A 284 7.63 -13.17 12.86
CA THR A 284 7.75 -14.01 11.66
C THR A 284 8.57 -15.29 11.89
N ASN A 285 9.34 -15.36 12.99
CA ASN A 285 10.10 -16.57 13.33
C ASN A 285 9.17 -17.63 13.93
N ARG A 286 8.80 -18.63 13.13
CA ARG A 286 7.93 -19.75 13.53
C ARG A 286 8.47 -20.59 14.70
N MET A 287 9.77 -20.52 14.97
CA MET A 287 10.38 -21.21 16.10
C MET A 287 10.21 -20.46 17.44
N ALA A 288 9.67 -19.24 17.43
CA ALA A 288 9.54 -18.41 18.64
C ALA A 288 8.41 -18.85 19.58
N GLY A 289 7.46 -19.67 19.12
CA GLY A 289 6.28 -20.08 19.91
C GLY A 289 5.27 -18.94 20.15
N LEU A 290 5.31 -17.89 19.33
CA LEU A 290 4.40 -16.75 19.38
C LEU A 290 4.35 -16.07 18.01
N VAL A 291 3.22 -15.43 17.70
CA VAL A 291 2.95 -14.80 16.39
C VAL A 291 2.85 -13.29 16.44
N ALA A 292 2.63 -12.72 17.62
CA ALA A 292 2.60 -11.27 17.81
C ALA A 292 3.06 -10.88 19.21
N LYS A 293 3.50 -9.64 19.35
CA LYS A 293 3.81 -9.01 20.63
C LYS A 293 3.38 -7.56 20.64
N ALA A 294 2.90 -7.10 21.77
CA ALA A 294 2.59 -5.70 22.02
C ALA A 294 3.65 -5.06 22.90
N ARG A 295 4.02 -3.84 22.55
CA ARG A 295 4.97 -3.03 23.31
C ARG A 295 4.36 -1.67 23.63
N ASP A 296 4.59 -1.20 24.84
CA ASP A 296 4.28 0.18 25.20
C ASP A 296 5.09 1.11 24.31
N ARG A 297 4.39 2.08 23.73
CA ARG A 297 4.97 3.03 22.80
C ARG A 297 6.05 3.90 23.44
N ASN A 298 5.91 4.27 24.69
CA ASN A 298 6.76 5.26 25.36
C ASN A 298 7.85 4.61 26.22
N THR A 299 7.53 3.53 26.93
CA THR A 299 8.50 2.81 27.79
C THR A 299 9.27 1.73 27.04
N CYS A 300 8.83 1.38 25.83
CA CYS A 300 9.35 0.27 25.02
C CYS A 300 9.13 -1.12 25.66
N GLU A 301 8.47 -1.23 26.81
CA GLU A 301 8.29 -2.50 27.51
C GLU A 301 7.34 -3.43 26.74
N THR A 302 7.57 -4.75 26.81
CA THR A 302 6.62 -5.72 26.27
C THR A 302 5.45 -5.85 27.22
N LEU A 303 4.24 -5.57 26.75
CA LEU A 303 3.02 -5.63 27.55
C LEU A 303 2.38 -7.02 27.51
N TRP A 304 2.33 -7.63 26.31
CA TRP A 304 1.81 -8.98 26.12
C TRP A 304 2.38 -9.63 24.86
N THR A 305 2.25 -10.96 24.77
CA THR A 305 2.55 -11.76 23.59
C THR A 305 1.35 -12.65 23.24
N LEU A 306 1.21 -12.96 21.95
CA LEU A 306 0.18 -13.87 21.46
C LEU A 306 0.83 -15.22 21.12
N PRO A 307 0.62 -16.27 21.95
CA PRO A 307 1.28 -17.56 21.78
C PRO A 307 0.74 -18.32 20.55
N ALA A 308 1.61 -19.16 20.00
CA ALA A 308 1.29 -20.14 18.97
C ALA A 308 2.18 -21.38 19.14
N ALA A 309 1.75 -22.53 18.61
CA ALA A 309 2.61 -23.71 18.57
C ALA A 309 3.90 -23.42 17.77
N VAL A 310 5.00 -24.01 18.23
CA VAL A 310 6.30 -23.96 17.55
C VAL A 310 6.18 -24.64 16.19
N ASP A 311 6.74 -24.01 15.15
CA ASP A 311 6.71 -24.50 13.77
C ASP A 311 5.29 -24.66 13.18
N SER A 312 4.33 -23.87 13.67
CA SER A 312 2.94 -23.88 13.19
C SER A 312 2.71 -22.96 11.98
N LEU A 313 1.50 -23.05 11.41
CA LEU A 313 1.04 -22.16 10.34
C LEU A 313 0.43 -20.85 10.87
N ALA A 314 0.39 -20.67 12.19
CA ALA A 314 -0.22 -19.48 12.78
C ALA A 314 0.44 -18.20 12.27
N HIS A 315 -0.40 -17.22 11.95
CA HIS A 315 0.03 -15.94 11.41
C HIS A 315 -0.98 -14.88 11.80
N VAL A 316 -0.52 -13.64 11.96
CA VAL A 316 -1.38 -12.49 12.27
C VAL A 316 -1.02 -11.37 11.32
N TRP A 317 -2.04 -10.75 10.74
CA TRP A 317 -1.90 -9.59 9.86
C TRP A 317 -3.02 -8.60 10.12
N ARG A 318 -2.83 -7.38 9.65
CA ARG A 318 -3.83 -6.31 9.72
C ARG A 318 -4.68 -6.31 8.46
N VAL A 319 -5.99 -6.13 8.64
CA VAL A 319 -6.96 -5.81 7.59
C VAL A 319 -7.75 -4.59 8.08
N ASN A 320 -7.53 -3.43 7.45
CA ASN A 320 -8.03 -2.14 7.96
C ASN A 320 -7.69 -2.00 9.44
N ASP A 321 -8.60 -1.61 10.32
CA ASP A 321 -8.30 -1.43 11.76
C ASP A 321 -8.43 -2.70 12.60
N THR A 322 -8.46 -3.87 11.96
CA THR A 322 -8.66 -5.17 12.62
C THR A 322 -7.46 -6.09 12.40
N LEU A 323 -7.08 -6.85 13.43
CA LEU A 323 -6.11 -7.92 13.29
C LEU A 323 -6.84 -9.23 13.00
N VAL A 324 -6.37 -9.97 12.00
CA VAL A 324 -6.87 -11.31 11.66
C VAL A 324 -5.78 -12.32 12.00
N ARG A 325 -6.20 -13.45 12.56
CA ARG A 325 -5.33 -14.58 12.90
C ARG A 325 -5.70 -15.81 12.07
N LEU A 326 -4.68 -16.49 11.57
CA LEU A 326 -4.75 -17.88 11.11
C LEU A 326 -4.40 -18.82 12.27
N SER A 327 -5.17 -19.89 12.44
CA SER A 327 -4.92 -20.94 13.44
C SER A 327 -3.61 -21.67 13.20
N ASP A 328 -3.13 -22.38 14.23
CA ASP A 328 -1.86 -23.11 14.21
C ASP A 328 -1.81 -24.19 13.12
N ASP A 329 -2.94 -24.81 12.78
CA ASP A 329 -3.09 -25.82 11.73
C ASP A 329 -3.47 -25.23 10.36
N GLY A 330 -3.67 -23.92 10.27
CA GLY A 330 -4.02 -23.23 9.03
C GLY A 330 -5.45 -23.45 8.54
N THR A 331 -6.36 -23.94 9.38
CA THR A 331 -7.74 -24.29 8.97
C THR A 331 -8.79 -23.24 9.34
N GLU A 332 -8.51 -22.37 10.32
CA GLU A 332 -9.46 -21.38 10.83
C GLU A 332 -8.89 -19.95 10.73
N LEU A 333 -9.74 -19.03 10.29
CA LEU A 333 -9.49 -17.60 10.28
C LEU A 333 -10.38 -16.93 11.32
N THR A 334 -9.77 -16.14 12.20
CA THR A 334 -10.49 -15.47 13.30
C THR A 334 -10.09 -14.00 13.36
N SER A 335 -11.09 -13.14 13.46
CA SER A 335 -10.84 -11.73 13.79
C SER A 335 -10.49 -11.57 15.28
N LEU A 336 -9.41 -10.86 15.56
CA LEU A 336 -8.99 -10.50 16.91
C LEU A 336 -9.65 -9.17 17.29
N VAL A 337 -10.87 -9.26 17.79
CA VAL A 337 -11.61 -8.10 18.31
C VAL A 337 -11.29 -7.86 19.78
N ALA A 338 -11.30 -6.59 20.20
CA ALA A 338 -11.18 -6.26 21.61
C ALA A 338 -12.36 -6.85 22.41
N PRO A 339 -12.15 -7.33 23.64
CA PRO A 339 -13.27 -7.68 24.52
C PRO A 339 -14.18 -6.47 24.73
N GLY A 340 -15.48 -6.65 24.50
CA GLY A 340 -16.51 -5.65 24.79
C GLY A 340 -16.79 -5.46 26.27
#